data_AF-A0A6B8RS41-F1
#
_entry.id   AF-A0A6B8RS41-F1
#
_cell.length_a   1.000
_cell.length_b   1.000
_cell.length_c   1.000
_cell.angle_alpha   90.00
_cell.angle_beta   90.00
_cell.angle_gamma   90.00
#
_symmetry.space_group_name_H-M   'P 1'
#
loop_
_entity.id
_entity.type
_entity.pdbx_description
1 polymer ?
#
loop_
_entity_poly.entity_id
_entity_poly.type
_entity_poly.pdbx_seq_one_letter_code
_entity_poly.pdbx_strand_id
1 'polypeptide(L)'
;MYILDKTSHFLIHPKQKNGADAIGEHYQTFYTQNSGIVVYNLNGVDKQAYYTTASIMGWKIVGTMEMIEVYKASSRVLYATLIVIAVSLFLGALIVFLIIRSITVLLKR
;
A
#
# COMPACT_ATOMS: atom_id res chain seq x y z
N MET A 1 0.30 -8.10 12.60
CA MET A 1 1.59 -8.72 12.99
C MET A 1 1.30 -9.93 13.83
N TYR A 2 2.02 -11.02 13.62
CA TYR A 2 1.95 -12.24 14.42
C TYR A 2 3.32 -12.94 14.39
N ILE A 3 3.54 -13.87 15.32
CA ILE A 3 4.77 -14.65 15.43
C ILE A 3 4.44 -16.12 15.27
N LEU A 4 5.23 -16.81 14.44
CA LEU A 4 5.16 -18.24 14.21
C LEU A 4 6.43 -18.93 14.71
N ASP A 5 6.29 -20.15 15.20
CA ASP A 5 7.43 -21.02 15.51
C ASP A 5 7.95 -21.77 14.26
N LYS A 6 9.07 -22.48 14.36
CA LYS A 6 9.68 -23.32 13.31
C LYS A 6 8.74 -24.37 12.72
N THR A 7 7.74 -24.79 13.49
CA THR A 7 6.78 -25.84 13.15
C THR A 7 5.44 -25.29 12.67
N SER A 8 5.36 -24.00 12.30
CA SER A 8 4.12 -23.35 11.81
C SER A 8 3.01 -23.21 12.85
N HIS A 9 3.34 -23.11 14.13
CA HIS A 9 2.37 -22.82 15.19
C HIS A 9 2.37 -21.33 15.54
N PHE A 10 1.19 -20.78 15.84
CA PHE A 10 1.06 -19.40 16.32
C PHE A 10 1.60 -19.26 17.75
N LEU A 11 2.65 -18.47 17.93
CA LEU A 11 3.11 -18.06 19.28
C LEU A 11 2.32 -16.86 19.77
N ILE A 12 2.07 -15.90 18.88
CA ILE A 12 1.31 -14.68 19.15
C ILE A 12 0.49 -14.36 17.91
N HIS A 13 -0.84 -14.34 18.03
CA HIS A 13 -1.73 -13.89 16.96
C HIS A 13 -2.92 -13.10 17.53
N PRO A 14 -3.34 -11.97 16.92
CA PRO A 14 -4.44 -11.16 17.46
C PRO A 14 -5.81 -11.88 17.52
N LYS A 15 -6.00 -12.90 16.69
CA LYS A 15 -7.27 -13.63 16.53
C LYS A 15 -7.19 -15.14 16.75
N GLN A 16 -6.00 -15.73 16.74
CA GLN A 16 -5.82 -17.19 16.78
C GLN A 16 -5.24 -17.57 18.14
N LYS A 17 -5.60 -18.76 18.63
CA LYS A 17 -5.11 -19.24 19.92
C LYS A 17 -3.63 -19.58 19.81
N ASN A 18 -2.87 -19.28 20.86
CA ASN A 18 -1.46 -19.67 20.95
C ASN A 18 -1.35 -21.20 20.87
N GLY A 19 -0.40 -21.69 20.08
CA GLY A 19 -0.19 -23.12 19.79
C GLY A 19 -1.10 -23.69 18.70
N ALA A 20 -1.99 -22.89 18.09
CA ALA A 20 -2.79 -23.36 16.95
C ALA A 20 -1.94 -23.44 15.67
N ASP A 21 -2.30 -24.37 14.79
CA ASP A 21 -1.66 -24.56 13.49
C ASP A 21 -1.95 -23.39 12.54
N ALA A 22 -0.92 -22.93 11.84
CA ALA A 22 -1.04 -21.95 10.77
C ALA A 22 -1.45 -22.65 9.46
N ILE A 23 -2.76 -22.79 9.28
CA ILE A 23 -3.35 -23.49 8.13
C ILE A 23 -3.58 -22.48 6.98
N GLY A 24 -2.86 -22.67 5.87
CA GLY A 24 -2.97 -21.86 4.66
C GLY A 24 -1.72 -21.96 3.77
N GLU A 25 -1.90 -21.93 2.44
CA GLU A 25 -0.80 -22.13 1.49
C GLU A 25 0.32 -21.08 1.61
N HIS A 26 -0.04 -19.84 1.94
CA HIS A 26 0.91 -18.75 2.14
C HIS A 26 1.86 -18.98 3.33
N TYR A 27 1.50 -19.80 4.31
CA TYR A 27 2.39 -20.10 5.43
C TYR A 27 3.60 -20.92 4.98
N GLN A 28 3.45 -21.82 4.01
CA GLN A 28 4.57 -22.61 3.48
C GLN A 28 5.63 -21.70 2.85
N THR A 29 5.20 -20.64 2.15
CA THR A 29 6.12 -19.67 1.54
C THR A 29 6.94 -18.87 2.55
N PHE A 30 6.52 -18.80 3.82
CA PHE A 30 7.34 -18.19 4.84
C PHE A 30 8.55 -19.05 5.19
N TYR A 31 8.48 -20.38 5.08
CA TYR A 31 9.58 -21.30 5.45
C TYR A 31 10.57 -21.60 4.34
N THR A 32 10.35 -21.09 3.12
CA THR A 32 11.28 -21.27 2.01
C THR A 32 12.50 -20.35 2.09
N GLN A 33 12.36 -19.15 2.66
CA GLN A 33 13.44 -18.18 2.81
C GLN A 33 13.50 -17.59 4.23
N ASN A 34 14.59 -16.90 4.55
CA ASN A 34 14.77 -16.26 5.86
C ASN A 34 14.03 -14.93 6.00
N SER A 35 13.79 -14.24 4.91
CA SER A 35 12.99 -13.02 4.88
C SER A 35 12.42 -12.83 3.49
N GLY A 36 11.32 -12.08 3.40
CA GLY A 36 10.72 -11.81 2.10
C GLY A 36 9.34 -11.16 2.20
N ILE A 37 8.73 -11.05 1.03
CA ILE A 37 7.40 -10.48 0.85
C ILE A 37 6.56 -11.55 0.15
N VAL A 38 5.39 -11.85 0.70
CA VAL A 38 4.39 -12.73 0.08
C VAL A 38 3.12 -11.93 -0.13
N VAL A 39 2.64 -11.89 -1.36
CA VAL A 39 1.29 -11.38 -1.65
C VAL A 39 0.36 -12.59 -1.72
N TYR A 40 -0.75 -12.52 -0.99
CA TYR A 40 -1.73 -13.58 -0.92
C TYR A 40 -3.14 -12.99 -0.83
N ASN A 41 -4.11 -13.66 -1.42
CA ASN A 41 -5.50 -13.30 -1.27
C ASN A 41 -6.09 -14.06 -0.07
N LEU A 42 -6.68 -13.34 0.87
CA LEU A 42 -7.37 -13.93 2.02
C LEU A 42 -8.80 -13.40 2.06
N ASN A 43 -9.77 -14.28 1.84
CA ASN A 43 -11.20 -13.97 1.82
C ASN A 43 -11.57 -12.86 0.82
N GLY A 44 -10.98 -12.88 -0.38
CA GLY A 44 -11.24 -11.89 -1.42
C GLY A 44 -10.49 -10.56 -1.24
N VAL A 45 -9.68 -10.42 -0.18
CA VAL A 45 -8.85 -9.24 0.07
C VAL A 45 -7.40 -9.57 -0.23
N ASP A 46 -6.78 -8.80 -1.12
CA ASP A 46 -5.36 -8.89 -1.37
C ASP A 46 -4.58 -8.35 -0.16
N LYS A 47 -3.72 -9.21 0.38
CA LYS A 47 -2.87 -8.92 1.53
C LYS A 47 -1.42 -9.13 1.15
N GLN A 48 -0.57 -8.35 1.78
CA GLN A 48 0.87 -8.47 1.67
C GLN A 48 1.45 -8.79 3.05
N ALA A 49 2.15 -9.91 3.15
CA ALA A 49 2.90 -10.30 4.33
C ALA A 49 4.40 -10.04 4.13
N TYR A 50 4.99 -9.35 5.08
CA TYR A 50 6.43 -9.23 5.25
C TYR A 50 6.86 -10.17 6.36
N TYR A 51 7.85 -11.02 6.11
CA TYR A 51 8.33 -11.95 7.12
C TYR A 51 9.84 -11.87 7.30
N THR A 52 10.30 -12.15 8.52
CA THR A 52 11.71 -12.28 8.87
C THR A 52 11.91 -13.37 9.91
N THR A 53 12.97 -14.15 9.78
CA THR A 53 13.35 -15.20 10.73
C THR A 53 14.38 -14.66 11.72
N ALA A 54 14.10 -14.78 13.02
CA ALA A 54 15.08 -14.52 14.06
C ALA A 54 16.07 -15.70 14.14
N SER A 55 17.33 -15.50 13.71
CA SER A 55 18.35 -16.56 13.59
C SER A 55 18.58 -17.37 14.89
N ILE A 56 18.52 -16.72 16.05
CA ILE A 56 18.78 -17.35 17.35
C ILE A 56 17.67 -18.29 17.85
N MET A 57 16.40 -17.99 17.56
CA MET A 57 15.24 -18.74 18.07
C MET A 57 14.51 -19.49 16.95
N GLY A 58 14.76 -19.13 15.69
CA GLY A 58 14.07 -19.60 14.49
C GLY A 58 12.60 -19.21 14.42
N TRP A 59 12.16 -18.27 15.26
CA TRP A 59 10.83 -17.69 15.18
C TRP A 59 10.69 -16.82 13.93
N LYS A 60 9.55 -16.95 13.25
CA LYS A 60 9.20 -16.10 12.13
C LYS A 60 8.27 -15.00 12.59
N ILE A 61 8.73 -13.77 12.40
CA ILE A 61 7.96 -12.57 12.67
C ILE A 61 7.29 -12.17 11.37
N VAL A 62 5.96 -12.11 11.37
CA VAL A 62 5.17 -11.79 10.17
C VAL A 62 4.37 -10.52 10.40
N GLY A 63 4.71 -9.48 9.64
CA GLY A 63 3.87 -8.29 9.46
C GLY A 63 2.90 -8.52 8.32
N THR A 64 1.62 -8.23 8.51
CA THR A 64 0.61 -8.33 7.45
C THR A 64 -0.01 -6.96 7.23
N MET A 65 -0.11 -6.54 5.98
CA MET A 65 -0.76 -5.30 5.57
C MET A 65 -1.84 -5.60 4.53
N GLU A 66 -2.99 -4.94 4.66
CA GLU A 66 -4.06 -5.06 3.67
C GLU A 66 -3.78 -4.09 2.51
N MET A 67 -3.67 -4.62 1.30
CA MET A 67 -3.28 -3.81 0.13
C MET A 67 -4.36 -2.80 -0.25
N ILE A 68 -5.61 -3.08 0.10
CA ILE A 68 -6.74 -2.18 -0.15
C ILE A 68 -6.63 -0.87 0.65
N GLU A 69 -6.03 -0.91 1.84
CA GLU A 69 -5.81 0.30 2.65
C GLU A 69 -4.71 1.18 2.06
N VAL A 70 -3.64 0.55 1.56
CA VAL A 70 -2.56 1.23 0.82
C VAL A 70 -3.11 1.88 -0.44
N TYR A 71 -3.87 1.12 -1.25
CA TYR A 71 -4.44 1.63 -2.49
C TYR A 71 -5.37 2.83 -2.25
N LYS A 72 -6.21 2.75 -1.22
CA LYS A 72 -7.13 3.84 -0.83
C LYS A 72 -6.39 5.09 -0.38
N ALA A 73 -5.28 4.94 0.34
CA ALA A 73 -4.44 6.06 0.75
C ALA A 73 -3.75 6.71 -0.46
N SER A 74 -3.15 5.91 -1.34
CA SER A 74 -2.48 6.38 -2.56
C SER A 74 -3.45 7.01 -3.57
N SER A 75 -4.65 6.46 -3.74
CA SER A 75 -5.65 7.00 -4.66
C SER A 75 -6.08 8.41 -4.28
N ARG A 76 -6.18 8.72 -2.98
CA ARG A 76 -6.49 10.08 -2.50
C ARG A 76 -5.43 11.08 -2.95
N VAL A 77 -4.16 10.71 -2.88
CA VAL A 77 -3.04 11.55 -3.34
C VAL A 77 -3.11 11.75 -4.84
N LEU A 78 -3.40 10.69 -5.62
CA LEU A 78 -3.55 10.77 -7.07
C LEU A 78 -4.68 11.73 -7.48
N TYR A 79 -5.85 11.66 -6.83
CA TYR A 79 -6.94 12.59 -7.14
C TYR A 79 -6.59 14.03 -6.76
N ALA A 80 -5.92 14.24 -5.63
CA ALA A 80 -5.50 15.57 -5.21
C ALA A 80 -4.53 16.21 -6.21
N THR A 81 -3.53 15.47 -6.69
CA THR A 81 -2.58 15.99 -7.69
C THR A 81 -3.27 16.27 -9.03
N LEU A 82 -4.21 15.42 -9.44
CA LEU A 82 -4.97 15.59 -10.68
C LEU A 82 -5.84 16.86 -10.64
N ILE A 83 -6.48 17.15 -9.50
CA ILE A 83 -7.23 18.40 -9.28
C ILE A 83 -6.30 19.61 -9.34
N VAL A 84 -5.14 19.56 -8.68
CA VAL A 84 -4.17 20.67 -8.70
C VAL A 84 -3.69 20.96 -10.13
N ILE A 85 -3.39 19.93 -10.92
CA ILE A 85 -2.99 20.07 -12.33
C ILE A 85 -4.12 20.71 -13.14
N ALA A 86 -5.36 20.24 -12.99
CA ALA A 86 -6.50 20.79 -13.71
C ALA A 86 -6.74 22.27 -13.37
N VAL A 87 -6.68 22.64 -12.09
CA VAL A 87 -6.84 24.04 -11.64
C VAL A 87 -5.69 24.92 -12.14
N SER A 88 -4.46 24.43 -12.10
CA SER A 88 -3.28 25.15 -12.60
C SER A 88 -3.37 25.43 -14.09
N LEU A 89 -3.75 24.44 -14.89
CA LEU A 89 -4.00 24.60 -16.33
C LEU A 89 -5.10 25.61 -16.61
N PHE A 90 -6.21 25.54 -15.87
CA PHE A 90 -7.33 26.46 -16.04
C PHE A 90 -6.95 27.90 -15.70
N LEU A 91 -6.29 28.13 -14.57
CA LEU A 91 -5.81 29.45 -14.16
C LEU A 91 -4.77 30.00 -15.13
N GLY A 92 -3.81 29.17 -15.56
CA GLY A 92 -2.80 29.56 -16.54
C GLY A 92 -3.44 29.98 -17.86
N ALA A 93 -4.38 29.19 -18.39
CA ALA A 93 -5.11 29.52 -19.61
C ALA A 93 -5.92 30.82 -19.45
N LEU A 94 -6.59 31.02 -18.31
CA LEU A 94 -7.35 32.23 -18.01
C LEU A 94 -6.45 33.48 -18.01
N ILE A 95 -5.29 33.40 -17.36
CA ILE A 95 -4.32 34.51 -17.31
C ILE A 95 -3.81 34.85 -18.71
N VAL A 96 -3.41 33.85 -19.50
CA VAL A 96 -2.96 34.04 -20.88
C VAL A 96 -4.06 34.69 -21.73
N PHE A 97 -5.30 34.24 -21.58
CA PHE A 97 -6.44 34.81 -22.27
C PHE A 97 -6.67 36.29 -21.91
N LEU A 98 -6.55 36.66 -20.63
CA LEU A 98 -6.66 38.06 -20.18
C LEU A 98 -5.55 38.94 -20.76
N ILE A 99 -4.31 38.43 -20.81
CA ILE A 99 -3.17 39.16 -21.39
C ILE A 99 -3.41 39.40 -22.88
N ILE A 100 -3.79 38.38 -23.64
CA ILE A 100 -4.08 38.50 -25.08
C ILE A 100 -5.19 39.53 -25.30
N ARG A 101 -6.31 39.42 -24.56
CA ARG A 101 -7.42 40.37 -24.65
C ARG A 101 -6.97 41.80 -24.37
N SER A 102 -6.14 42.02 -23.36
CA SER A 102 -5.63 43.36 -23.00
C SER A 102 -4.82 43.98 -24.14
N ILE A 103 -3.96 43.21 -24.80
CA ILE A 103 -3.11 43.70 -25.89
C ILE A 103 -3.94 43.96 -27.15
N THR A 104 -4.81 43.04 -27.55
CA THR A 104 -5.62 43.17 -28.77
C THR A 104 -6.62 44.33 -28.69
N VAL A 105 -7.17 44.62 -27.50
CA VAL A 105 -8.09 45.76 -27.31
C VAL A 105 -7.37 47.10 -27.49
N LEU A 106 -6.10 47.21 -27.10
CA LEU A 106 -5.34 48.46 -27.18
C LEU A 106 -4.93 48.81 -28.63
N LEU A 107 -4.65 47.79 -29.46
CA LEU A 107 -4.26 47.94 -30.86
C LEU A 107 -5.41 48.35 -31.80
N LYS A 108 -6.65 48.30 -31.34
CA LYS A 108 -7.84 48.67 -32.15
C LYS A 108 -8.25 50.15 -31.95
N ARG A 109 -7.50 50.93 -31.18
CA ARG A 109 -7.76 52.34 -30.89
C ARG A 109 -6.69 53.22 -31.51
#